data_AF-A0A930UTU8-F1
#
_entry.id   AF-A0A930UTU8-F1
#
_cell.length_a   1.000
_cell.length_b   1.000
_cell.length_c   1.000
_cell.angle_alpha   90.00
_cell.angle_beta   90.00
_cell.angle_gamma   90.00
#
_symmetry.space_group_name_H-M   'P 1'
#
loop_
_entity.id
_entity.type
_entity.pdbx_description
1 polymer ?
#
loop_
_entity_poly.entity_id
_entity_poly.type
_entity_poly.pdbx_seq_one_letter_code
_entity_poly.pdbx_strand_id
1 'polypeptide(L)'
;MTHDDYAIEQQALAAAWKKRTPTLWPAARKAAPWIDQDGKPVGHYAHCLPAENAAGNLLPDSYGATELFSELGIPWHCGIDGGPGNNLLSSQVQCVNALMPMVHDPMRIVRAFGNAVDIAEVLEIEPGRHLTFEYIGPTDYFDEGAGKPRVRGTRCTSFDAAFLYRTCVGTTELALVEWKYTERYTTARKPNPGYDKTRIKRYGAAYNDPSGPLHSELIDIEWMLDEPFYQLMRQQLLAWRLEQDRAEGADIVRVLHVLPPDNRAYQTSMVRAEHRALGGSVDDVWRRLLRTPDRFRHLDPAVLLAQSITSWDYVDRYSPTGTNEMPWGVSVWRDSDERITAAAYVHENGFEWCHRPAQDFDSPPRDRTELVSLPDREYFSLFDDEKTMIVGSLEYARAFLRAVVATGLSEPNGLTSSSWPEQVSHIISTWPPVDMESRSGL
;
A
#
# COMPACT_ATOMS: atom_id res chain seq x y z
N MET A 1 6.22 6.66 26.31
CA MET A 1 6.50 5.77 25.19
C MET A 1 7.98 5.82 24.86
N THR A 2 8.66 4.68 24.78
CA THR A 2 10.08 4.62 24.40
C THR A 2 10.23 4.85 22.88
N HIS A 3 11.44 5.10 22.40
CA HIS A 3 11.68 5.38 20.98
C HIS A 3 11.31 4.20 20.05
N ASP A 4 11.17 2.97 20.59
CA ASP A 4 10.92 1.74 19.82
C ASP A 4 9.46 1.29 19.81
N ASP A 5 8.57 2.02 20.47
CA ASP A 5 7.20 1.56 20.74
C ASP A 5 6.43 1.27 19.44
N TYR A 6 6.58 2.12 18.41
CA TYR A 6 5.89 1.93 17.12
C TYR A 6 6.26 0.61 16.43
N ALA A 7 7.56 0.31 16.29
CA ALA A 7 7.99 -0.92 15.62
C ALA A 7 7.52 -2.17 16.40
N ILE A 8 7.54 -2.11 17.74
CA ILE A 8 7.06 -3.19 18.60
C ILE A 8 5.53 -3.38 18.43
N GLU A 9 4.77 -2.30 18.37
CA GLU A 9 3.34 -2.32 18.10
C GLU A 9 3.03 -2.95 16.73
N GLN A 10 3.77 -2.56 15.68
CA GLN A 10 3.62 -3.15 14.35
C GLN A 10 3.98 -4.65 14.33
N GLN A 11 5.00 -5.07 15.09
CA GLN A 11 5.30 -6.51 15.26
C GLN A 11 4.14 -7.27 15.91
N ALA A 12 3.55 -6.70 16.96
CA ALA A 12 2.41 -7.30 17.65
C ALA A 12 1.18 -7.37 16.74
N LEU A 13 0.91 -6.30 16.00
CA LEU A 13 -0.18 -6.21 15.04
C LEU A 13 -0.03 -7.26 13.93
N ALA A 14 1.16 -7.34 13.30
CA ALA A 14 1.44 -8.32 12.26
C ALA A 14 1.33 -9.77 12.77
N ALA A 15 1.80 -10.04 13.99
CA ALA A 15 1.68 -11.35 14.62
C ALA A 15 0.21 -11.70 14.96
N ALA A 16 -0.61 -10.72 15.35
CA ALA A 16 -2.04 -10.90 15.60
C ALA A 16 -2.81 -11.16 14.30
N TRP A 17 -2.59 -10.34 13.28
CA TRP A 17 -3.16 -10.50 11.94
C TRP A 17 -2.90 -11.91 11.40
N LYS A 18 -1.65 -12.36 11.44
CA LYS A 18 -1.21 -13.68 10.97
C LYS A 18 -1.98 -14.84 11.61
N LYS A 19 -2.43 -14.69 12.86
CA LYS A 19 -3.20 -15.73 13.58
C LYS A 19 -4.66 -15.82 13.16
N ARG A 20 -5.25 -14.73 12.67
CA ARG A 20 -6.70 -14.62 12.43
C ARG A 20 -7.08 -14.44 10.96
N THR A 21 -6.18 -13.88 10.12
CA THR A 21 -6.48 -13.57 8.71
C THR A 21 -6.94 -14.81 7.94
N PRO A 22 -7.96 -14.73 7.08
CA PRO A 22 -8.32 -15.83 6.20
C PRO A 22 -7.33 -16.00 5.03
N THR A 23 -6.50 -15.00 4.74
CA THR A 23 -5.61 -14.98 3.55
C THR A 23 -4.36 -15.85 3.70
N LEU A 24 -4.10 -16.41 4.89
CA LEU A 24 -2.94 -17.26 5.15
C LEU A 24 -3.34 -18.72 5.40
N TRP A 25 -2.62 -19.63 4.75
CA TRP A 25 -2.70 -21.06 5.02
C TRP A 25 -2.26 -21.40 6.45
N PRO A 26 -2.76 -22.49 7.07
CA PRO A 26 -2.38 -22.87 8.43
C PRO A 26 -0.86 -22.99 8.64
N ALA A 27 -0.12 -23.50 7.64
CA ALA A 27 1.34 -23.63 7.69
C ALA A 27 2.05 -22.26 7.82
N ALA A 28 1.53 -21.22 7.14
CA ALA A 28 2.11 -19.89 7.13
C ALA A 28 2.01 -19.18 8.49
N ARG A 29 1.15 -19.65 9.41
CA ARG A 29 0.88 -19.00 10.71
C ARG A 29 1.97 -19.24 11.76
N LYS A 30 2.88 -20.18 11.52
CA LYS A 30 4.00 -20.48 12.43
C LYS A 30 5.01 -19.35 12.43
N ALA A 31 5.49 -18.95 13.60
CA ALA A 31 6.65 -18.06 13.70
C ALA A 31 7.84 -18.67 12.93
N ALA A 32 8.73 -17.82 12.40
CA ALA A 32 9.85 -18.27 11.58
C ALA A 32 11.06 -17.34 11.73
N PRO A 33 12.27 -17.78 11.33
CA PRO A 33 13.40 -16.87 11.14
C PRO A 33 13.12 -15.85 10.03
N TRP A 34 13.65 -14.65 10.15
CA TRP A 34 13.69 -13.71 9.02
C TRP A 34 14.77 -14.16 8.05
N ILE A 35 14.49 -14.15 6.74
CA ILE A 35 15.52 -14.36 5.72
C ILE A 35 16.10 -13.01 5.33
N ASP A 36 17.37 -12.79 5.62
CA ASP A 36 18.04 -11.52 5.34
C ASP A 36 18.40 -11.35 3.86
N GLN A 37 19.02 -10.21 3.54
CA GLN A 37 19.45 -9.84 2.19
C GLN A 37 20.48 -10.80 1.56
N ASP A 38 21.19 -11.60 2.36
CA ASP A 38 22.13 -12.62 1.89
C ASP A 38 21.45 -14.00 1.74
N GLY A 39 20.14 -14.08 1.98
CA GLY A 39 19.38 -15.33 1.99
C GLY A 39 19.59 -16.16 3.26
N LYS A 40 20.09 -15.58 4.35
CA LYS A 40 20.39 -16.30 5.59
C LYS A 40 19.27 -16.15 6.62
N PRO A 41 18.92 -17.23 7.35
CA PRO A 41 17.98 -17.12 8.46
C PRO A 41 18.61 -16.38 9.65
N VAL A 42 17.93 -15.34 10.12
CA VAL A 42 18.33 -14.48 11.24
C VAL A 42 17.18 -14.35 12.23
N GLY A 43 17.49 -14.59 13.51
CA GLY A 43 16.51 -14.49 14.59
C GLY A 43 15.34 -15.46 14.44
N HIS A 44 14.30 -15.28 15.25
CA HIS A 44 13.05 -16.03 15.12
C HIS A 44 11.90 -15.17 15.63
N TYR A 45 10.95 -14.86 14.76
CA TYR A 45 9.97 -13.80 15.03
C TYR A 45 8.54 -14.26 14.76
N ALA A 46 7.61 -13.82 15.62
CA ALA A 46 6.19 -14.13 15.47
C ALA A 46 5.59 -13.55 14.18
N HIS A 47 6.07 -12.37 13.77
CA HIS A 47 5.64 -11.64 12.59
C HIS A 47 6.35 -12.09 11.29
N CYS A 48 7.30 -13.01 11.32
CA CYS A 48 7.91 -13.55 10.08
C CYS A 48 7.17 -14.80 9.64
N LEU A 49 6.86 -14.93 8.35
CA LEU A 49 6.29 -16.14 7.74
C LEU A 49 7.39 -17.20 7.54
N PRO A 50 7.08 -18.52 7.54
CA PRO A 50 7.99 -19.53 7.01
C PRO A 50 8.43 -19.15 5.58
N ALA A 51 9.68 -19.43 5.22
CA ALA A 51 10.26 -18.99 3.95
C ALA A 51 9.48 -19.55 2.75
N GLU A 52 9.06 -20.81 2.84
CA GLU A 52 8.20 -21.50 1.87
C GLU A 52 6.79 -20.89 1.75
N ASN A 53 6.42 -19.98 2.64
CA ASN A 53 5.14 -19.26 2.64
C ASN A 53 5.32 -17.74 2.48
N ALA A 54 6.50 -17.27 2.04
CA ALA A 54 6.80 -15.85 1.91
C ALA A 54 5.82 -15.13 0.96
N ALA A 55 5.29 -15.80 -0.07
CA ALA A 55 4.27 -15.27 -0.97
C ALA A 55 3.02 -14.75 -0.22
N GLY A 56 2.67 -15.33 0.93
CA GLY A 56 1.57 -14.85 1.79
C GLY A 56 1.82 -13.48 2.44
N ASN A 57 2.98 -12.88 2.22
CA ASN A 57 3.25 -11.49 2.60
C ASN A 57 2.52 -10.49 1.68
N LEU A 58 2.15 -10.91 0.46
CA LEU A 58 1.25 -10.13 -0.40
C LEU A 58 -0.21 -10.39 -0.02
N LEU A 59 -1.02 -9.34 -0.12
CA LEU A 59 -2.48 -9.42 0.03
C LEU A 59 -3.15 -9.79 -1.30
N PRO A 60 -4.39 -10.30 -1.29
CA PRO A 60 -5.08 -10.76 -2.51
C PRO A 60 -5.07 -9.76 -3.67
N ASP A 61 -5.38 -8.49 -3.41
CA ASP A 61 -5.41 -7.44 -4.43
C ASP A 61 -4.02 -7.02 -4.94
N SER A 62 -2.97 -7.65 -4.42
CA SER A 62 -1.58 -7.38 -4.75
C SER A 62 -0.85 -8.59 -5.32
N TYR A 63 -1.54 -9.70 -5.60
CA TYR A 63 -0.90 -10.89 -6.17
C TYR A 63 -0.25 -10.62 -7.54
N GLY A 64 -0.87 -9.77 -8.37
CA GLY A 64 -0.31 -9.33 -9.66
C GLY A 64 0.99 -8.54 -9.57
N ALA A 65 1.44 -8.16 -8.36
CA ALA A 65 2.68 -7.44 -8.19
C ALA A 65 3.92 -8.29 -8.54
N THR A 66 3.85 -9.62 -8.42
CA THR A 66 4.99 -10.49 -8.75
C THR A 66 5.29 -10.44 -10.25
N GLU A 67 4.25 -10.55 -11.07
CA GLU A 67 4.35 -10.43 -12.53
C GLU A 67 4.82 -9.03 -12.93
N LEU A 68 4.23 -7.98 -12.33
CA LEU A 68 4.61 -6.59 -12.62
C LEU A 68 6.07 -6.30 -12.23
N PHE A 69 6.52 -6.75 -11.06
CA PHE A 69 7.91 -6.58 -10.64
C PHE A 69 8.86 -7.34 -11.56
N SER A 70 8.49 -8.55 -11.99
CA SER A 70 9.26 -9.30 -12.98
C SER A 70 9.34 -8.59 -14.33
N GLU A 71 8.22 -8.05 -14.82
CA GLU A 71 8.15 -7.28 -16.07
C GLU A 71 9.05 -6.03 -16.02
N LEU A 72 9.02 -5.30 -14.91
CA LEU A 72 9.78 -4.08 -14.70
C LEU A 72 11.22 -4.31 -14.25
N GLY A 73 11.62 -5.57 -14.04
CA GLY A 73 12.95 -5.94 -13.55
C GLY A 73 13.24 -5.46 -12.13
N ILE A 74 12.21 -5.33 -11.29
CA ILE A 74 12.30 -4.86 -9.91
C ILE A 74 12.61 -6.04 -8.99
N PRO A 75 13.70 -6.02 -8.21
CA PRO A 75 13.95 -7.02 -7.19
C PRO A 75 13.11 -6.79 -5.93
N TRP A 76 12.68 -7.88 -5.31
CA TRP A 76 12.10 -7.83 -3.97
C TRP A 76 13.18 -7.69 -2.89
N HIS A 77 12.94 -6.81 -1.92
CA HIS A 77 13.79 -6.66 -0.74
C HIS A 77 13.77 -7.95 0.09
N CYS A 78 14.96 -8.56 0.23
CA CYS A 78 15.12 -9.88 0.85
C CYS A 78 14.18 -10.93 0.23
N GLY A 79 13.97 -10.85 -1.08
CA GLY A 79 13.05 -11.72 -1.82
C GLY A 79 13.41 -13.19 -1.73
N ILE A 80 12.38 -14.04 -1.77
CA ILE A 80 12.50 -15.51 -1.71
C ILE A 80 11.83 -16.07 -2.95
N ASP A 81 12.54 -16.93 -3.70
CA ASP A 81 12.05 -17.63 -4.89
C ASP A 81 11.38 -16.70 -5.94
N GLY A 82 11.93 -15.49 -6.10
CA GLY A 82 11.42 -14.48 -7.05
C GLY A 82 10.21 -13.67 -6.55
N GLY A 83 9.71 -13.97 -5.34
CA GLY A 83 8.62 -13.26 -4.68
C GLY A 83 9.07 -12.37 -3.50
N PRO A 84 8.12 -11.87 -2.70
CA PRO A 84 8.41 -10.98 -1.56
C PRO A 84 9.26 -11.69 -0.50
N GLY A 85 9.93 -10.91 0.35
CA GLY A 85 10.56 -11.43 1.56
C GLY A 85 9.54 -11.92 2.59
N ASN A 86 9.98 -12.69 3.58
CA ASN A 86 9.09 -13.30 4.58
C ASN A 86 8.77 -12.44 5.82
N ASN A 87 9.31 -11.22 5.90
CA ASN A 87 9.07 -10.31 7.01
C ASN A 87 7.83 -9.45 6.77
N LEU A 88 6.80 -9.60 7.61
CA LEU A 88 5.55 -8.82 7.50
C LEU A 88 5.74 -7.31 7.77
N LEU A 89 6.94 -6.89 8.22
CA LEU A 89 7.34 -5.49 8.41
C LEU A 89 8.15 -4.89 7.25
N SER A 90 8.22 -5.57 6.10
CA SER A 90 8.84 -5.00 4.90
C SER A 90 8.05 -3.77 4.42
N SER A 91 8.72 -2.62 4.35
CA SER A 91 8.14 -1.38 3.80
C SER A 91 7.81 -1.52 2.31
N GLN A 92 8.68 -2.19 1.52
CA GLN A 92 8.39 -2.46 0.11
C GLN A 92 7.11 -3.28 -0.04
N VAL A 93 6.92 -4.31 0.78
CA VAL A 93 5.69 -5.13 0.72
C VAL A 93 4.46 -4.37 1.22
N GLN A 94 4.59 -3.54 2.25
CA GLN A 94 3.48 -2.68 2.68
C GLN A 94 3.10 -1.67 1.57
N CYS A 95 4.08 -1.02 0.96
CA CYS A 95 3.87 -0.09 -0.15
C CYS A 95 3.15 -0.79 -1.32
N VAL A 96 3.62 -1.96 -1.74
CA VAL A 96 2.96 -2.75 -2.78
C VAL A 96 1.54 -3.13 -2.39
N ASN A 97 1.34 -3.64 -1.17
CA ASN A 97 0.01 -4.01 -0.68
C ASN A 97 -0.97 -2.83 -0.66
N ALA A 98 -0.48 -1.61 -0.45
CA ALA A 98 -1.29 -0.41 -0.47
C ALA A 98 -1.61 0.05 -1.91
N LEU A 99 -0.59 0.08 -2.78
CA LEU A 99 -0.64 0.81 -4.04
C LEU A 99 -0.94 -0.06 -5.26
N MET A 100 -0.76 -1.38 -5.19
CA MET A 100 -1.03 -2.26 -6.33
C MET A 100 -2.47 -2.14 -6.88
N PRO A 101 -3.52 -2.03 -6.03
CA PRO A 101 -4.89 -1.80 -6.52
C PRO A 101 -5.05 -0.51 -7.33
N MET A 102 -4.14 0.45 -7.17
CA MET A 102 -4.19 1.77 -7.80
C MET A 102 -3.55 1.80 -9.20
N VAL A 103 -2.77 0.78 -9.57
CA VAL A 103 -2.07 0.71 -10.87
C VAL A 103 -3.03 0.90 -12.06
N HIS A 104 -4.24 0.35 -11.95
CA HIS A 104 -5.28 0.43 -12.98
C HIS A 104 -6.57 1.13 -12.50
N ASP A 105 -6.57 1.69 -11.28
CA ASP A 105 -7.73 2.40 -10.71
C ASP A 105 -7.31 3.83 -10.27
N PRO A 106 -7.35 4.80 -11.22
CA PRO A 106 -6.96 6.17 -10.93
C PRO A 106 -7.83 6.82 -9.83
N MET A 107 -9.06 6.36 -9.62
CA MET A 107 -9.93 6.93 -8.59
C MET A 107 -9.45 6.59 -7.17
N ARG A 108 -8.69 5.51 -6.98
CA ARG A 108 -8.04 5.22 -5.70
C ARG A 108 -6.87 6.15 -5.42
N ILE A 109 -6.12 6.54 -6.46
CA ILE A 109 -5.05 7.54 -6.37
C ILE A 109 -5.63 8.89 -5.93
N VAL A 110 -6.73 9.33 -6.55
CA VAL A 110 -7.43 10.58 -6.16
C VAL A 110 -7.83 10.53 -4.68
N ARG A 111 -8.42 9.43 -4.22
CA ARG A 111 -8.85 9.30 -2.82
C ARG A 111 -7.67 9.22 -1.83
N ALA A 112 -6.59 8.54 -2.20
CA ALA A 112 -5.41 8.39 -1.35
C ALA A 112 -4.61 9.68 -1.20
N PHE A 113 -4.41 10.40 -2.32
CA PHE A 113 -3.43 11.49 -2.39
C PHE A 113 -4.05 12.88 -2.59
N GLY A 114 -5.36 12.98 -2.87
CA GLY A 114 -6.05 14.25 -3.15
C GLY A 114 -6.07 15.25 -1.99
N ASN A 115 -5.81 14.81 -0.76
CA ASN A 115 -5.62 15.71 0.39
C ASN A 115 -4.19 16.27 0.48
N ALA A 116 -3.21 15.60 -0.14
CA ALA A 116 -1.80 15.99 -0.12
C ALA A 116 -1.40 16.82 -1.35
N VAL A 117 -2.04 16.56 -2.49
CA VAL A 117 -1.82 17.23 -3.77
C VAL A 117 -3.15 17.47 -4.49
N ASP A 118 -3.19 18.51 -5.32
CA ASP A 118 -4.37 18.86 -6.11
C ASP A 118 -4.47 17.98 -7.36
N ILE A 119 -5.38 17.00 -7.33
CA ILE A 119 -5.58 16.03 -8.42
C ILE A 119 -6.96 16.26 -9.04
N ALA A 120 -6.99 16.81 -10.25
CA ALA A 120 -8.19 16.89 -11.07
C ALA A 120 -8.34 15.68 -11.99
N GLU A 121 -7.23 15.16 -12.51
CA GLU A 121 -7.18 14.01 -13.40
C GLU A 121 -5.88 13.25 -13.15
N VAL A 122 -5.94 11.92 -13.08
CA VAL A 122 -4.74 11.07 -13.06
C VAL A 122 -4.45 10.62 -14.48
N LEU A 123 -3.19 10.73 -14.89
CA LEU A 123 -2.73 10.40 -16.23
C LEU A 123 -1.99 9.06 -16.22
N GLU A 124 -1.94 8.39 -17.37
CA GLU A 124 -1.05 7.24 -17.52
C GLU A 124 0.40 7.70 -17.38
N ILE A 125 1.15 7.03 -16.50
CA ILE A 125 2.59 7.21 -16.36
C ILE A 125 3.36 6.22 -17.24
N GLU A 126 2.75 5.05 -17.50
CA GLU A 126 3.25 4.02 -18.41
C GLU A 126 2.05 3.41 -19.15
N PRO A 127 2.23 2.76 -20.31
CA PRO A 127 1.11 2.23 -21.10
C PRO A 127 0.16 1.36 -20.27
N GLY A 128 -1.10 1.79 -20.14
CA GLY A 128 -2.13 1.08 -19.37
C GLY A 128 -1.99 1.17 -17.84
N ARG A 129 -1.06 1.98 -17.32
CA ARG A 129 -0.76 2.11 -15.88
C ARG A 129 -0.80 3.57 -15.43
N HIS A 130 -1.57 3.83 -14.38
CA HIS A 130 -1.68 5.14 -13.73
C HIS A 130 -0.69 5.30 -12.56
N LEU A 131 -0.14 4.20 -12.05
CA LEU A 131 0.90 4.17 -11.03
C LEU A 131 1.95 3.12 -11.41
N THR A 132 3.22 3.42 -11.13
CA THR A 132 4.34 2.48 -11.34
C THR A 132 5.19 2.39 -10.07
N PHE A 133 6.02 1.35 -9.96
CA PHE A 133 6.87 1.07 -8.80
C PHE A 133 8.35 1.30 -9.10
N GLU A 134 9.10 1.61 -8.03
CA GLU A 134 10.56 1.75 -8.04
C GLU A 134 11.07 2.68 -9.14
N TYR A 135 10.38 3.82 -9.30
CA TYR A 135 10.58 4.75 -10.40
C TYR A 135 11.93 5.47 -10.29
N ILE A 136 12.69 5.47 -11.39
CA ILE A 136 14.04 6.03 -11.49
C ILE A 136 14.16 7.16 -12.53
N GLY A 137 13.07 7.46 -13.24
CA GLY A 137 13.06 8.36 -14.40
C GLY A 137 13.83 7.85 -15.62
N PRO A 138 13.71 8.53 -16.77
CA PRO A 138 14.32 8.07 -18.02
C PRO A 138 15.84 8.28 -18.10
N THR A 139 16.38 9.23 -17.34
CA THR A 139 17.76 9.70 -17.48
C THR A 139 18.61 9.41 -16.24
N ASP A 140 19.83 8.89 -16.43
CA ASP A 140 20.82 8.69 -15.37
C ASP A 140 21.61 9.98 -15.10
N TYR A 141 21.00 10.91 -14.36
CA TYR A 141 21.61 12.22 -14.06
C TYR A 141 22.89 12.15 -13.22
N PHE A 142 23.08 11.06 -12.46
CA PHE A 142 24.11 10.96 -11.43
C PHE A 142 25.10 9.82 -11.71
N ASP A 143 25.12 9.26 -12.92
CA ASP A 143 26.01 8.15 -13.33
C ASP A 143 25.96 6.98 -12.33
N GLU A 144 24.73 6.62 -11.94
CA GLU A 144 24.47 5.52 -11.01
C GLU A 144 24.62 4.17 -11.68
N GLY A 145 24.27 4.09 -12.97
CA GLY A 145 24.43 2.92 -13.82
C GLY A 145 25.88 2.65 -14.23
N ALA A 146 26.79 3.63 -14.06
CA ALA A 146 28.20 3.52 -14.42
C ALA A 146 28.41 3.03 -15.87
N GLY A 147 27.68 3.67 -16.80
CA GLY A 147 27.67 3.31 -18.23
C GLY A 147 26.82 2.09 -18.60
N LYS A 148 26.05 1.51 -17.66
CA LYS A 148 25.07 0.44 -17.91
C LYS A 148 23.64 0.96 -17.69
N PRO A 149 22.62 0.33 -18.31
CA PRO A 149 21.23 0.61 -17.96
C PRO A 149 20.99 0.45 -16.46
N ARG A 150 20.34 1.45 -15.85
CA ARG A 150 19.91 1.37 -14.45
C ARG A 150 18.76 0.36 -14.33
N VAL A 151 18.74 -0.34 -13.20
CA VAL A 151 17.68 -1.29 -12.85
C VAL A 151 16.94 -0.74 -11.64
N ARG A 152 15.61 -0.68 -11.74
CA ARG A 152 14.73 -0.22 -10.66
C ARG A 152 15.00 -1.02 -9.37
N GLY A 153 14.96 -0.34 -8.22
CA GLY A 153 15.25 -0.97 -6.92
C GLY A 153 16.68 -1.49 -6.72
N THR A 154 17.63 -1.25 -7.64
CA THR A 154 19.00 -1.80 -7.55
C THR A 154 20.08 -0.73 -7.66
N ARG A 155 20.74 -0.42 -6.54
CA ARG A 155 21.99 0.38 -6.47
C ARG A 155 21.94 1.75 -7.19
N CYS A 156 20.74 2.26 -7.44
CA CYS A 156 20.48 3.59 -7.97
C CYS A 156 19.39 4.26 -7.12
N THR A 157 19.10 5.51 -7.42
CA THR A 157 18.09 6.30 -6.74
C THR A 157 16.74 6.03 -7.37
N SER A 158 15.87 5.41 -6.60
CA SER A 158 14.47 5.15 -6.93
C SER A 158 13.54 5.79 -5.90
N PHE A 159 12.28 5.94 -6.29
CA PHE A 159 11.15 6.17 -5.41
C PHE A 159 10.27 4.93 -5.42
N ASP A 160 9.72 4.53 -4.27
CA ASP A 160 8.94 3.29 -4.16
C ASP A 160 7.77 3.24 -5.15
N ALA A 161 7.12 4.38 -5.41
CA ALA A 161 6.13 4.51 -6.48
C ALA A 161 6.14 5.89 -7.14
N ALA A 162 5.47 6.01 -8.30
CA ALA A 162 5.22 7.28 -8.96
C ALA A 162 3.89 7.28 -9.73
N PHE A 163 3.25 8.45 -9.82
CA PHE A 163 2.07 8.67 -10.66
C PHE A 163 2.05 10.10 -11.23
N LEU A 164 1.43 10.24 -12.40
CA LEU A 164 1.30 11.51 -13.12
C LEU A 164 -0.13 12.04 -12.96
N TYR A 165 -0.30 13.35 -12.78
CA TYR A 165 -1.63 13.95 -12.63
C TYR A 165 -1.69 15.37 -13.19
N ARG A 166 -2.91 15.81 -13.48
CA ARG A 166 -3.24 17.19 -13.81
C ARG A 166 -3.94 17.85 -12.63
N THR A 167 -3.53 19.06 -12.29
CA THR A 167 -4.15 19.88 -11.23
C THR A 167 -5.44 20.55 -11.70
N CYS A 168 -6.23 21.13 -10.79
CA CYS A 168 -7.45 21.85 -11.15
C CYS A 168 -7.20 23.09 -12.00
N VAL A 169 -5.96 23.61 -12.00
CA VAL A 169 -5.51 24.74 -12.83
C VAL A 169 -4.85 24.31 -14.14
N GLY A 170 -4.80 23.00 -14.42
CA GLY A 170 -4.31 22.46 -15.69
C GLY A 170 -2.81 22.13 -15.75
N THR A 171 -2.06 22.36 -14.66
CA THR A 171 -0.63 22.00 -14.54
C THR A 171 -0.46 20.49 -14.51
N THR A 172 0.51 19.95 -15.25
CA THR A 172 0.86 18.52 -15.16
C THR A 172 1.94 18.35 -14.10
N GLU A 173 1.70 17.52 -13.10
CA GLU A 173 2.66 17.24 -12.02
C GLU A 173 2.96 15.74 -11.91
N LEU A 174 4.20 15.43 -11.53
CA LEU A 174 4.65 14.07 -11.23
C LEU A 174 4.83 13.93 -9.71
N ALA A 175 4.07 13.01 -9.11
CA ALA A 175 4.27 12.60 -7.72
C ALA A 175 5.26 11.44 -7.65
N LEU A 176 6.28 11.60 -6.82
CA LEU A 176 7.30 10.62 -6.49
C LEU A 176 7.09 10.18 -5.04
N VAL A 177 6.60 8.97 -4.85
CA VAL A 177 6.18 8.44 -3.54
C VAL A 177 7.35 7.69 -2.91
N GLU A 178 7.81 8.18 -1.77
CA GLU A 178 8.79 7.51 -0.91
C GLU A 178 8.09 6.97 0.33
N TRP A 179 8.37 5.73 0.69
CA TRP A 179 7.65 4.98 1.70
C TRP A 179 8.53 4.64 2.91
N LYS A 180 8.01 4.98 4.09
CA LYS A 180 8.54 4.53 5.38
C LYS A 180 7.45 3.81 6.15
N TYR A 181 7.86 2.74 6.81
CA TYR A 181 7.05 1.96 7.72
C TYR A 181 7.68 1.94 9.11
N THR A 182 8.59 1.00 9.39
CA THR A 182 9.23 0.80 10.70
C THR A 182 10.72 1.14 10.73
N GLU A 183 11.23 1.83 9.71
CA GLU A 183 12.63 2.20 9.59
C GLU A 183 13.10 3.08 10.76
N ARG A 184 14.36 2.86 11.17
CA ARG A 184 15.11 3.67 12.13
C ARG A 184 16.60 3.55 11.83
N TYR A 185 17.35 4.62 12.04
CA TYR A 185 18.78 4.70 11.78
C TYR A 185 19.49 5.24 13.02
N THR A 186 19.76 4.33 13.97
CA THR A 186 20.29 4.70 15.29
C THR A 186 21.81 4.83 15.35
N THR A 187 22.50 4.39 14.29
CA THR A 187 23.97 4.30 14.27
C THR A 187 24.51 5.00 13.05
N ALA A 188 25.49 5.87 13.26
CA ALA A 188 26.24 6.46 12.16
C ALA A 188 26.90 5.37 11.31
N ARG A 189 26.82 5.54 10.00
CA ARG A 189 27.54 4.74 9.01
C ARG A 189 29.03 4.74 9.36
N LYS A 190 29.65 3.57 9.23
CA LYS A 190 31.12 3.47 9.22
C LYS A 190 31.65 4.13 7.95
N PRO A 191 32.50 5.17 8.04
CA PRO A 191 33.08 5.82 6.88
C PRO A 191 33.76 4.82 5.94
N ASN A 192 33.56 4.99 4.63
CA ASN A 192 34.25 4.19 3.62
C ASN A 192 34.77 5.16 2.54
N PRO A 193 36.06 5.54 2.59
CA PRO A 193 36.59 6.61 1.75
C PRO A 193 36.35 6.40 0.24
N GLY A 194 36.40 5.15 -0.25
CA GLY A 194 36.19 4.84 -1.66
C GLY A 194 34.73 5.04 -2.08
N TYR A 195 33.79 4.54 -1.28
CA TYR A 195 32.36 4.73 -1.55
C TYR A 195 31.93 6.18 -1.33
N ASP A 196 32.48 6.85 -0.34
CA ASP A 196 32.12 8.24 -0.02
C ASP A 196 32.60 9.19 -1.12
N LYS A 197 33.83 9.00 -1.61
CA LYS A 197 34.31 9.72 -2.79
C LYS A 197 33.41 9.50 -4.00
N THR A 198 32.89 8.28 -4.18
CA THR A 198 31.96 7.97 -5.28
C THR A 198 30.63 8.70 -5.10
N ARG A 199 30.03 8.65 -3.90
CA ARG A 199 28.77 9.36 -3.58
C ARG A 199 28.89 10.87 -3.78
N ILE A 200 29.96 11.46 -3.24
CA ILE A 200 30.22 12.90 -3.36
C ILE A 200 30.46 13.28 -4.82
N LYS A 201 31.21 12.47 -5.59
CA LYS A 201 31.38 12.70 -7.03
C LYS A 201 30.04 12.73 -7.78
N ARG A 202 29.12 11.82 -7.45
CA ARG A 202 27.81 11.70 -8.12
C ARG A 202 26.88 12.87 -7.83
N TYR A 203 26.74 13.24 -6.56
CA TYR A 203 25.73 14.21 -6.13
C TYR A 203 26.27 15.60 -5.84
N GLY A 204 27.57 15.74 -5.59
CA GLY A 204 28.17 16.97 -5.06
C GLY A 204 27.96 18.20 -5.93
N ALA A 205 27.96 18.06 -7.25
CA ALA A 205 27.68 19.19 -8.14
C ALA A 205 26.22 19.65 -8.02
N ALA A 206 25.26 18.73 -8.05
CA ALA A 206 23.83 19.06 -7.92
C ALA A 206 23.46 19.51 -6.50
N TYR A 207 24.10 18.93 -5.48
CA TYR A 207 23.94 19.32 -4.08
C TYR A 207 24.37 20.78 -3.85
N ASN A 208 25.50 21.18 -4.44
CA ASN A 208 26.06 22.52 -4.27
C ASN A 208 25.59 23.53 -5.32
N ASP A 209 24.65 23.16 -6.19
CA ASP A 209 24.12 24.08 -7.20
C ASP A 209 23.34 25.21 -6.46
N PRO A 210 23.68 26.49 -6.68
CA PRO A 210 22.96 27.61 -6.04
C PRO A 210 21.47 27.66 -6.41
N SER A 211 21.08 27.08 -7.55
CA SER A 211 19.70 26.92 -8.01
C SER A 211 19.09 25.56 -7.64
N GLY A 212 19.87 24.70 -6.99
CA GLY A 212 19.45 23.38 -6.56
C GLY A 212 18.39 23.40 -5.45
N PRO A 213 17.80 22.24 -5.11
CA PRO A 213 16.66 22.18 -4.20
C PRO A 213 17.05 22.32 -2.72
N LEU A 214 18.35 22.33 -2.39
CA LEU A 214 18.86 22.27 -1.02
C LEU A 214 19.73 23.48 -0.66
N HIS A 215 19.61 23.92 0.59
CA HIS A 215 20.50 24.86 1.27
C HIS A 215 21.81 24.17 1.69
N SER A 216 22.69 23.89 0.72
CA SER A 216 23.96 23.22 0.96
C SER A 216 24.91 23.98 1.89
N GLU A 217 24.70 25.28 2.07
CA GLU A 217 25.45 26.10 3.02
C GLU A 217 25.17 25.76 4.50
N LEU A 218 24.10 25.02 4.79
CA LEU A 218 23.71 24.65 6.16
C LEU A 218 24.40 23.38 6.65
N ILE A 219 24.81 22.49 5.75
CA ILE A 219 25.46 21.23 6.10
C ILE A 219 26.31 20.72 4.94
N ASP A 220 27.55 20.31 5.22
CA ASP A 220 28.41 19.72 4.20
C ASP A 220 27.89 18.35 3.73
N ILE A 221 28.12 18.03 2.46
CA ILE A 221 27.63 16.80 1.84
C ILE A 221 28.14 15.53 2.54
N GLU A 222 29.34 15.58 3.12
CA GLU A 222 29.94 14.49 3.90
C GLU A 222 29.02 14.04 5.06
N TRP A 223 28.31 14.99 5.67
CA TRP A 223 27.37 14.75 6.76
C TRP A 223 25.98 14.34 6.27
N MET A 224 25.70 14.52 4.98
CA MET A 224 24.50 14.00 4.33
C MET A 224 24.63 12.53 3.96
N LEU A 225 25.79 11.88 4.14
CA LEU A 225 26.00 10.48 3.74
C LEU A 225 25.49 9.44 4.76
N ASP A 226 24.87 9.88 5.85
CA ASP A 226 24.17 9.02 6.82
C ASP A 226 22.67 8.98 6.52
N GLU A 227 22.05 7.82 6.70
CA GLU A 227 20.59 7.70 6.59
C GLU A 227 19.90 8.36 7.81
N PRO A 228 18.70 8.94 7.62
CA PRO A 228 17.91 8.97 6.37
C PRO A 228 18.27 10.11 5.40
N PHE A 229 19.16 11.02 5.80
CA PHE A 229 19.48 12.21 5.02
C PHE A 229 20.13 11.91 3.67
N TYR A 230 20.89 10.81 3.57
CA TYR A 230 21.48 10.36 2.31
C TYR A 230 20.41 10.00 1.28
N GLN A 231 19.41 9.20 1.70
CA GLN A 231 18.27 8.87 0.85
C GLN A 231 17.44 10.11 0.48
N LEU A 232 17.09 10.94 1.45
CA LEU A 232 16.31 12.15 1.21
C LEU A 232 17.02 13.10 0.23
N MET A 233 18.33 13.29 0.40
CA MET A 233 19.17 14.11 -0.50
C MET A 233 19.13 13.58 -1.93
N ARG A 234 19.50 12.32 -2.16
CA ARG A 234 19.57 11.79 -3.54
C ARG A 234 18.21 11.82 -4.23
N GLN A 235 17.13 11.55 -3.50
CA GLN A 235 15.77 11.59 -4.02
C GLN A 235 15.32 13.00 -4.38
N GLN A 236 15.57 13.98 -3.52
CA GLN A 236 15.21 15.36 -3.81
C GLN A 236 16.01 15.95 -4.98
N LEU A 237 17.29 15.57 -5.11
CA LEU A 237 18.10 15.92 -6.28
C LEU A 237 17.56 15.28 -7.56
N LEU A 238 17.12 14.01 -7.51
CA LEU A 238 16.47 13.35 -8.64
C LEU A 238 15.17 14.06 -9.02
N ALA A 239 14.29 14.35 -8.05
CA ALA A 239 13.04 15.08 -8.28
C ALA A 239 13.29 16.44 -8.98
N TRP A 240 14.29 17.18 -8.51
CA TRP A 240 14.70 18.45 -9.13
C TRP A 240 15.16 18.27 -10.58
N ARG A 241 15.98 17.26 -10.87
CA ARG A 241 16.42 16.99 -12.26
C ARG A 241 15.28 16.56 -13.17
N LEU A 242 14.34 15.76 -12.67
CA LEU A 242 13.15 15.37 -13.41
C LEU A 242 12.25 16.57 -13.75
N GLU A 243 12.13 17.54 -12.83
CA GLU A 243 11.37 18.78 -13.07
C GLU A 243 12.04 19.62 -14.15
N GLN A 244 13.37 19.80 -14.10
CA GLN A 244 14.11 20.58 -15.10
C GLN A 244 14.01 19.98 -16.51
N ASP A 245 14.04 18.65 -16.61
CA ASP A 245 13.96 17.94 -17.88
C ASP A 245 12.52 17.70 -18.35
N ARG A 246 11.51 18.10 -17.54
CA ARG A 246 10.09 17.84 -17.79
C ARG A 246 9.80 16.36 -18.06
N ALA A 247 10.38 15.49 -17.22
CA ALA A 247 10.17 14.04 -17.32
C ALA A 247 8.67 13.71 -17.28
N GLU A 248 8.22 12.80 -18.15
CA GLU A 248 6.80 12.48 -18.35
C GLU A 248 5.91 13.69 -18.72
N GLY A 249 6.51 14.77 -19.24
CA GLY A 249 5.82 16.01 -19.57
C GLY A 249 5.49 16.90 -18.37
N ALA A 250 5.93 16.53 -17.16
CA ALA A 250 5.60 17.24 -15.93
C ALA A 250 6.18 18.66 -15.89
N ASP A 251 5.37 19.61 -15.45
CA ASP A 251 5.76 20.99 -15.12
C ASP A 251 6.36 21.10 -13.72
N ILE A 252 5.88 20.27 -12.80
CA ILE A 252 6.28 20.24 -11.39
C ILE A 252 6.48 18.79 -10.95
N VAL A 253 7.50 18.55 -10.13
CA VAL A 253 7.76 17.24 -9.53
C VAL A 253 7.71 17.36 -8.01
N ARG A 254 6.88 16.54 -7.36
CA ARG A 254 6.73 16.53 -5.90
C ARG A 254 7.15 15.21 -5.31
N VAL A 255 7.88 15.26 -4.20
CA VAL A 255 8.14 14.10 -3.35
C VAL A 255 7.01 13.98 -2.33
N LEU A 256 6.32 12.84 -2.32
CA LEU A 256 5.34 12.46 -1.31
C LEU A 256 5.98 11.45 -0.37
N HIS A 257 6.34 11.89 0.82
CA HIS A 257 6.96 11.07 1.85
C HIS A 257 5.90 10.47 2.76
N VAL A 258 5.57 9.21 2.51
CA VAL A 258 4.65 8.42 3.33
C VAL A 258 5.39 7.97 4.58
N LEU A 259 4.99 8.50 5.73
CA LEU A 259 5.64 8.21 7.00
C LEU A 259 4.60 8.20 8.13
N PRO A 260 4.47 7.11 8.89
CA PRO A 260 3.66 7.08 10.10
C PRO A 260 4.14 8.15 11.10
N PRO A 261 3.29 9.11 11.52
CA PRO A 261 3.68 10.12 12.50
C PRO A 261 4.15 9.54 13.84
N ASP A 262 3.65 8.35 14.18
CA ASP A 262 4.02 7.63 15.39
C ASP A 262 5.39 6.92 15.31
N ASN A 263 6.01 6.82 14.12
CA ASN A 263 7.38 6.31 13.99
C ASN A 263 8.41 7.38 14.47
N ARG A 264 8.44 7.60 15.78
CA ARG A 264 9.39 8.50 16.45
C ARG A 264 10.84 8.02 16.35
N ALA A 265 11.06 6.71 16.14
CA ALA A 265 12.39 6.16 15.91
C ALA A 265 13.02 6.72 14.62
N TYR A 266 12.23 6.82 13.54
CA TYR A 266 12.65 7.51 12.33
C TYR A 266 12.98 8.98 12.62
N GLN A 267 12.08 9.71 13.28
CA GLN A 267 12.27 11.14 13.57
C GLN A 267 13.50 11.45 14.43
N THR A 268 13.96 10.49 15.24
CA THR A 268 15.15 10.63 16.09
C THR A 268 16.41 10.05 15.48
N SER A 269 16.37 9.64 14.21
CA SER A 269 17.51 9.14 13.43
C SER A 269 18.49 10.26 13.01
N MET A 270 18.92 11.05 13.99
CA MET A 270 19.89 12.14 13.86
C MET A 270 21.18 11.73 14.58
N VAL A 271 22.01 10.96 13.88
CA VAL A 271 23.21 10.34 14.47
C VAL A 271 24.40 11.28 14.60
N ARG A 272 24.39 12.42 13.89
CA ARG A 272 25.46 13.44 13.88
C ARG A 272 25.09 14.67 14.71
N ALA A 273 26.10 15.39 15.20
CA ALA A 273 25.90 16.64 15.93
C ALA A 273 25.44 17.76 14.99
N GLU A 274 25.91 17.72 13.74
CA GLU A 274 25.61 18.61 12.63
C GLU A 274 24.11 18.58 12.31
N HIS A 275 23.48 17.40 12.26
CA HIS A 275 22.03 17.27 12.11
C HIS A 275 21.28 17.89 13.30
N ARG A 276 21.71 17.58 14.53
CA ARG A 276 21.04 18.09 15.77
C ARG A 276 21.21 19.59 15.95
N ALA A 277 22.26 20.19 15.40
CA ALA A 277 22.44 21.64 15.39
C ALA A 277 21.41 22.32 14.47
N LEU A 278 20.94 21.63 13.43
CA LEU A 278 19.93 22.13 12.50
C LEU A 278 18.50 21.90 12.94
N GLY A 279 18.18 20.88 13.74
CA GLY A 279 16.78 20.58 14.08
C GLY A 279 16.60 19.53 15.18
N GLY A 280 15.37 19.46 15.71
CA GLY A 280 14.99 18.53 16.78
C GLY A 280 14.49 17.17 16.29
N SER A 281 14.29 17.02 14.98
CA SER A 281 13.83 15.80 14.32
C SER A 281 14.34 15.74 12.89
N VAL A 282 14.28 14.56 12.25
CA VAL A 282 14.58 14.39 10.82
C VAL A 282 13.77 15.36 9.96
N ASP A 283 12.45 15.46 10.20
CA ASP A 283 11.59 16.37 9.42
C ASP A 283 11.96 17.84 9.64
N ASP A 284 12.34 18.22 10.87
CA ASP A 284 12.76 19.60 11.15
C ASP A 284 14.05 19.98 10.44
N VAL A 285 15.03 19.08 10.44
CA VAL A 285 16.27 19.27 9.70
C VAL A 285 15.97 19.32 8.20
N TRP A 286 15.21 18.34 7.68
CA TRP A 286 14.93 18.23 6.26
C TRP A 286 14.19 19.46 5.72
N ARG A 287 13.15 19.93 6.42
CA ARG A 287 12.39 21.13 6.05
C ARG A 287 13.25 22.39 5.99
N ARG A 288 14.25 22.52 6.87
CA ARG A 288 15.18 23.66 6.87
C ARG A 288 16.18 23.58 5.72
N LEU A 289 16.50 22.37 5.24
CA LEU A 289 17.38 22.17 4.10
C LEU A 289 16.70 22.45 2.77
N LEU A 290 15.37 22.30 2.65
CA LEU A 290 14.65 22.53 1.39
C LEU A 290 14.54 24.02 1.04
N ARG A 291 14.97 24.41 -0.17
CA ARG A 291 14.74 25.77 -0.71
C ARG A 291 13.28 25.98 -1.16
N THR A 292 12.64 24.90 -1.61
CA THR A 292 11.24 24.87 -2.07
C THR A 292 10.45 23.83 -1.28
N PRO A 293 10.07 24.12 -0.02
CA PRO A 293 9.42 23.14 0.86
C PRO A 293 8.10 22.59 0.30
N ASP A 294 7.43 23.29 -0.61
CA ASP A 294 6.19 22.81 -1.22
C ASP A 294 6.41 21.58 -2.14
N ARG A 295 7.65 21.35 -2.61
CA ARG A 295 8.06 20.19 -3.42
C ARG A 295 8.22 18.90 -2.62
N PHE A 296 8.09 18.96 -1.30
CA PHE A 296 8.15 17.80 -0.42
C PHE A 296 6.93 17.81 0.51
N ARG A 297 6.09 16.78 0.45
CA ARG A 297 4.87 16.67 1.25
C ARG A 297 4.90 15.39 2.05
N HIS A 298 4.47 15.47 3.30
CA HIS A 298 4.21 14.29 4.11
C HIS A 298 2.81 13.75 3.83
N LEU A 299 2.70 12.42 3.81
CA LEU A 299 1.43 11.72 3.82
C LEU A 299 1.40 10.80 5.04
N ASP A 300 0.38 10.94 5.86
CA ASP A 300 0.10 9.96 6.91
C ASP A 300 -0.50 8.70 6.27
N PRO A 301 0.13 7.52 6.39
CA PRO A 301 -0.42 6.28 5.84
C PRO A 301 -1.77 5.88 6.44
N ALA A 302 -2.23 6.51 7.52
CA ALA A 302 -3.59 6.33 8.04
C ALA A 302 -4.68 6.63 6.99
N VAL A 303 -4.41 7.49 6.00
CA VAL A 303 -5.35 7.74 4.89
C VAL A 303 -5.65 6.45 4.09
N LEU A 304 -4.70 5.51 4.07
CA LEU A 304 -4.83 4.24 3.35
C LEU A 304 -5.61 3.19 4.15
N LEU A 305 -5.94 3.47 5.42
CA LEU A 305 -6.79 2.63 6.26
C LEU A 305 -8.29 2.81 5.96
N ALA A 306 -8.62 3.10 4.71
CA ALA A 306 -9.97 3.14 4.18
C ALA A 306 -10.11 2.09 3.09
N GLN A 307 -11.11 1.22 3.22
CA GLN A 307 -11.35 0.15 2.24
C GLN A 307 -11.68 0.68 0.84
N SER A 308 -12.22 1.90 0.77
CA SER A 308 -12.52 2.59 -0.49
C SER A 308 -11.25 3.09 -1.21
N ILE A 309 -10.09 3.04 -0.55
CA ILE A 309 -8.77 3.39 -1.07
C ILE A 309 -7.94 2.13 -1.32
N THR A 310 -7.81 1.27 -0.31
CA THR A 310 -7.05 0.01 -0.39
C THR A 310 -8.00 -1.19 -0.42
N SER A 311 -8.04 -2.04 0.59
CA SER A 311 -8.99 -3.15 0.67
C SER A 311 -9.23 -3.55 2.11
N TRP A 312 -10.22 -4.42 2.32
CA TRP A 312 -10.48 -4.95 3.65
C TRP A 312 -9.24 -5.66 4.22
N ASP A 313 -8.56 -6.47 3.42
CA ASP A 313 -7.35 -7.19 3.86
C ASP A 313 -6.22 -6.24 4.26
N TYR A 314 -6.09 -5.10 3.56
CA TYR A 314 -5.11 -4.07 3.91
C TYR A 314 -5.45 -3.40 5.24
N VAL A 315 -6.68 -2.93 5.40
CA VAL A 315 -7.12 -2.27 6.64
C VAL A 315 -7.03 -3.24 7.81
N ASP A 316 -7.46 -4.48 7.61
CA ASP A 316 -7.39 -5.54 8.61
C ASP A 316 -5.95 -5.82 9.04
N ARG A 317 -4.99 -5.81 8.12
CA ARG A 317 -3.57 -6.04 8.43
C ARG A 317 -2.89 -4.87 9.13
N TYR A 318 -3.15 -3.64 8.70
CA TYR A 318 -2.34 -2.48 9.09
C TYR A 318 -3.06 -1.50 10.04
N SER A 319 -4.34 -1.71 10.35
CA SER A 319 -5.06 -0.91 11.34
C SER A 319 -4.80 -1.40 12.77
N PRO A 320 -4.40 -0.51 13.72
CA PRO A 320 -4.24 -0.87 15.13
C PRO A 320 -5.52 -1.41 15.79
N THR A 321 -6.69 -0.98 15.32
CA THR A 321 -8.00 -1.43 15.82
C THR A 321 -8.54 -2.64 15.04
N GLY A 322 -7.85 -3.07 13.99
CA GLY A 322 -8.46 -3.88 12.92
C GLY A 322 -9.62 -3.13 12.24
N THR A 323 -10.26 -3.76 11.26
CA THR A 323 -11.60 -3.34 10.86
C THR A 323 -12.56 -3.76 11.97
N ASN A 324 -12.97 -2.85 12.85
CA ASN A 324 -14.09 -3.13 13.76
C ASN A 324 -15.41 -3.38 12.99
N GLU A 325 -15.43 -3.09 11.69
CA GLU A 325 -16.58 -3.31 10.83
C GLU A 325 -16.46 -4.68 10.17
N MET A 326 -16.43 -5.71 11.02
CA MET A 326 -16.63 -7.06 10.53
C MET A 326 -18.03 -7.16 9.93
N PRO A 327 -18.11 -7.85 8.80
CA PRO A 327 -19.34 -8.33 8.25
C PRO A 327 -20.35 -8.95 9.22
N TRP A 328 -21.51 -8.33 9.50
CA TRP A 328 -22.61 -8.99 10.25
C TRP A 328 -23.52 -9.83 9.36
N GLY A 329 -23.83 -9.33 8.16
CA GLY A 329 -24.66 -10.05 7.21
C GLY A 329 -24.81 -9.34 5.87
N VAL A 330 -25.55 -9.96 4.98
CA VAL A 330 -25.85 -9.44 3.65
C VAL A 330 -27.34 -9.19 3.56
N SER A 331 -27.71 -8.02 3.06
CA SER A 331 -29.08 -7.72 2.61
C SER A 331 -29.16 -7.88 1.10
N VAL A 332 -30.18 -8.54 0.58
CA VAL A 332 -30.45 -8.64 -0.87
C VAL A 332 -31.90 -8.28 -1.17
N TRP A 333 -32.14 -7.91 -2.43
CA TRP A 333 -33.46 -7.62 -2.98
C TRP A 333 -33.65 -8.40 -4.26
N ARG A 334 -34.86 -8.91 -4.47
CA ARG A 334 -35.23 -9.74 -5.62
C ARG A 334 -36.30 -9.06 -6.48
N ASP A 335 -36.30 -9.37 -7.77
CA ASP A 335 -37.42 -9.05 -8.65
C ASP A 335 -38.55 -10.10 -8.55
N SER A 336 -39.61 -9.90 -9.35
CA SER A 336 -40.75 -10.82 -9.42
C SER A 336 -40.41 -12.21 -9.96
N ASP A 337 -39.24 -12.37 -10.61
CA ASP A 337 -38.71 -13.63 -11.12
C ASP A 337 -37.71 -14.26 -10.12
N GLU A 338 -37.73 -13.78 -8.87
CA GLU A 338 -36.85 -14.18 -7.75
C GLU A 338 -35.36 -13.92 -7.98
N ARG A 339 -34.96 -13.13 -8.97
CA ARG A 339 -33.55 -12.84 -9.24
C ARG A 339 -33.04 -11.78 -8.30
N ILE A 340 -31.85 -11.97 -7.75
CA ILE A 340 -31.21 -10.92 -6.94
C ILE A 340 -30.82 -9.74 -7.84
N THR A 341 -31.41 -8.58 -7.60
CA THR A 341 -31.20 -7.33 -8.35
C THR A 341 -30.40 -6.29 -7.58
N ALA A 342 -30.33 -6.42 -6.25
CA ALA A 342 -29.53 -5.57 -5.40
C ALA A 342 -28.93 -6.36 -4.24
N ALA A 343 -27.77 -5.94 -3.77
CA ALA A 343 -27.15 -6.51 -2.58
C ALA A 343 -26.38 -5.44 -1.81
N ALA A 344 -26.49 -5.45 -0.49
CA ALA A 344 -25.79 -4.57 0.43
C ALA A 344 -25.17 -5.38 1.57
N TYR A 345 -23.96 -5.02 1.92
CA TYR A 345 -23.22 -5.53 3.04
C TYR A 345 -23.62 -4.78 4.32
N VAL A 346 -23.93 -5.46 5.43
CA VAL A 346 -24.31 -4.80 6.70
C VAL A 346 -23.27 -5.07 7.78
N HIS A 347 -22.75 -4.02 8.39
CA HIS A 347 -21.79 -4.07 9.49
C HIS A 347 -22.33 -3.31 10.71
N GLU A 348 -21.61 -3.37 11.83
CA GLU A 348 -22.02 -2.79 13.11
C GLU A 348 -22.51 -1.34 12.99
N ASN A 349 -21.73 -0.51 12.28
CA ASN A 349 -21.95 0.94 12.18
C ASN A 349 -22.63 1.40 10.87
N GLY A 350 -23.03 0.50 9.98
CA GLY A 350 -23.50 0.92 8.66
C GLY A 350 -23.74 -0.19 7.68
N PHE A 351 -23.73 0.19 6.40
CA PHE A 351 -23.85 -0.74 5.30
C PHE A 351 -23.16 -0.20 4.04
N GLU A 352 -22.87 -1.08 3.09
CA GLU A 352 -22.31 -0.72 1.79
C GLU A 352 -22.97 -1.51 0.65
N TRP A 353 -23.39 -0.83 -0.41
CA TRP A 353 -23.95 -1.51 -1.59
C TRP A 353 -22.88 -2.34 -2.33
N CYS A 354 -23.09 -3.65 -2.43
CA CYS A 354 -22.30 -4.56 -3.25
C CYS A 354 -22.70 -4.46 -4.73
N HIS A 355 -24.00 -4.30 -4.98
CA HIS A 355 -24.60 -4.00 -6.27
C HIS A 355 -25.89 -3.20 -6.04
N ARG A 356 -26.08 -2.10 -6.77
CA ARG A 356 -27.27 -1.24 -6.67
C ARG A 356 -27.94 -1.13 -8.05
N PRO A 357 -29.22 -1.47 -8.21
CA PRO A 357 -29.92 -1.25 -9.45
C PRO A 357 -30.06 0.26 -9.66
N ALA A 358 -29.89 0.68 -10.91
CA ALA A 358 -29.81 2.09 -11.27
C ALA A 358 -31.13 2.86 -11.09
N GLN A 359 -32.27 2.19 -10.79
CA GLN A 359 -33.60 2.80 -10.97
C GLN A 359 -34.63 2.69 -9.82
N ASP A 360 -34.43 1.95 -8.73
CA ASP A 360 -35.60 1.51 -7.92
C ASP A 360 -35.76 2.10 -6.51
N PHE A 361 -34.89 3.01 -6.05
CA PHE A 361 -35.10 3.71 -4.78
C PHE A 361 -35.22 5.22 -5.00
N ASP A 362 -36.44 5.75 -4.86
CA ASP A 362 -36.74 7.20 -4.90
C ASP A 362 -35.85 8.01 -3.93
N SER A 363 -35.36 7.37 -2.87
CA SER A 363 -34.31 7.91 -2.00
C SER A 363 -33.43 6.76 -1.48
N PRO A 364 -32.10 6.77 -1.72
CA PRO A 364 -31.21 5.77 -1.14
C PRO A 364 -31.20 5.85 0.38
N PRO A 365 -31.13 4.70 1.07
CA PRO A 365 -30.94 4.69 2.52
C PRO A 365 -29.62 5.36 2.89
N ARG A 366 -29.64 6.19 3.93
CA ARG A 366 -28.50 6.97 4.43
C ARG A 366 -27.75 6.27 5.53
N ASP A 367 -28.42 5.35 6.23
CA ASP A 367 -27.86 4.56 7.31
C ASP A 367 -28.48 3.16 7.34
N ARG A 368 -27.98 2.34 8.27
CA ARG A 368 -28.45 0.97 8.46
C ARG A 368 -29.94 0.91 8.84
N THR A 369 -30.46 1.88 9.58
CA THR A 369 -31.88 1.91 9.99
C THR A 369 -32.76 2.08 8.77
N GLU A 370 -32.41 3.01 7.89
CA GLU A 370 -33.12 3.23 6.63
C GLU A 370 -32.99 2.02 5.69
N LEU A 371 -31.80 1.40 5.60
CA LEU A 371 -31.60 0.18 4.81
C LEU A 371 -32.50 -0.97 5.31
N VAL A 372 -32.55 -1.17 6.63
CA VAL A 372 -33.37 -2.21 7.27
C VAL A 372 -34.85 -2.00 7.01
N SER A 373 -35.28 -0.76 6.83
CA SER A 373 -36.67 -0.39 6.56
C SER A 373 -37.09 -0.49 5.09
N LEU A 374 -36.16 -0.77 4.17
CA LEU A 374 -36.51 -0.94 2.76
C LEU A 374 -37.42 -2.16 2.59
N PRO A 375 -38.48 -2.04 1.76
CA PRO A 375 -39.36 -3.17 1.46
C PRO A 375 -38.58 -4.27 0.74
N ASP A 376 -39.11 -5.50 0.83
CA ASP A 376 -38.61 -6.69 0.11
C ASP A 376 -37.13 -7.04 0.38
N ARG A 377 -36.61 -6.57 1.52
CA ARG A 377 -35.27 -6.88 2.01
C ARG A 377 -35.23 -8.29 2.61
N GLU A 378 -34.37 -9.13 2.06
CA GLU A 378 -33.93 -10.39 2.69
C GLU A 378 -32.58 -10.19 3.36
N TYR A 379 -32.40 -10.68 4.59
CA TYR A 379 -31.14 -10.59 5.33
C TYR A 379 -30.57 -11.96 5.66
N PHE A 380 -29.28 -12.13 5.43
CA PHE A 380 -28.53 -13.35 5.69
C PHE A 380 -27.38 -13.06 6.64
N SER A 381 -27.34 -13.76 7.78
CA SER A 381 -26.15 -13.74 8.65
C SER A 381 -24.97 -14.33 7.89
N LEU A 382 -23.80 -13.69 7.98
CA LEU A 382 -22.55 -14.28 7.48
C LEU A 382 -21.81 -15.08 8.57
N PHE A 383 -22.46 -15.35 9.69
CA PHE A 383 -21.95 -16.14 10.78
C PHE A 383 -22.85 -17.34 11.07
N ASP A 384 -22.24 -18.47 11.42
CA ASP A 384 -22.96 -19.62 11.97
C ASP A 384 -23.30 -19.42 13.46
N ASP A 385 -23.99 -20.40 14.05
CA ASP A 385 -24.41 -20.40 15.45
C ASP A 385 -23.22 -20.36 16.44
N GLU A 386 -22.01 -20.70 15.98
CA GLU A 386 -20.75 -20.62 16.73
C GLU A 386 -19.98 -19.31 16.48
N LYS A 387 -20.57 -18.37 15.72
CA LYS A 387 -19.96 -17.11 15.27
C LYS A 387 -18.75 -17.28 14.34
N THR A 388 -18.67 -18.42 13.66
CA THR A 388 -17.68 -18.65 12.61
C THR A 388 -18.18 -18.02 11.31
N MET A 389 -17.31 -17.26 10.65
CA MET A 389 -17.66 -16.54 9.42
C MET A 389 -17.84 -17.53 8.25
N ILE A 390 -19.03 -17.56 7.67
CA ILE A 390 -19.48 -18.52 6.63
C ILE A 390 -18.95 -18.13 5.24
N VAL A 391 -18.86 -16.84 4.96
CA VAL A 391 -18.36 -16.29 3.70
C VAL A 391 -17.06 -15.55 4.02
N GLY A 392 -16.00 -15.71 3.23
CA GLY A 392 -14.63 -15.23 3.52
C GLY A 392 -14.48 -13.72 3.77
N SER A 393 -13.35 -13.12 3.37
CA SER A 393 -13.17 -11.68 3.54
C SER A 393 -14.30 -10.86 2.87
N LEU A 394 -14.49 -9.61 3.29
CA LEU A 394 -15.51 -8.72 2.72
C LEU A 394 -15.40 -8.57 1.18
N GLU A 395 -14.18 -8.64 0.65
CA GLU A 395 -13.87 -8.71 -0.79
C GLU A 395 -14.51 -9.96 -1.44
N TYR A 396 -14.36 -11.13 -0.83
CA TYR A 396 -14.97 -12.38 -1.33
C TYR A 396 -16.49 -12.32 -1.27
N ALA A 397 -17.05 -11.79 -0.19
CA ALA A 397 -18.49 -11.55 -0.08
C ALA A 397 -18.98 -10.56 -1.15
N ARG A 398 -18.26 -9.46 -1.41
CA ARG A 398 -18.57 -8.51 -2.48
C ARG A 398 -18.51 -9.15 -3.85
N ALA A 399 -17.45 -9.89 -4.16
CA ALA A 399 -17.27 -10.57 -5.45
C ALA A 399 -18.35 -11.64 -5.67
N PHE A 400 -18.62 -12.45 -4.64
CA PHE A 400 -19.71 -13.43 -4.62
C PHE A 400 -21.06 -12.75 -4.91
N LEU A 401 -21.40 -11.69 -4.18
CA LEU A 401 -22.68 -11.00 -4.35
C LEU A 401 -22.79 -10.28 -5.69
N ARG A 402 -21.71 -9.65 -6.16
CA ARG A 402 -21.67 -9.06 -7.51
C ARG A 402 -21.89 -10.12 -8.58
N ALA A 403 -21.29 -11.30 -8.44
CA ALA A 403 -21.49 -12.41 -9.36
C ALA A 403 -22.93 -12.93 -9.32
N VAL A 404 -23.50 -13.10 -8.12
CA VAL A 404 -24.90 -13.51 -7.93
C VAL A 404 -25.87 -12.51 -8.56
N VAL A 405 -25.64 -11.21 -8.36
CA VAL A 405 -26.50 -10.15 -8.92
C VAL A 405 -26.32 -10.05 -10.44
N ALA A 406 -25.08 -10.11 -10.95
CA ALA A 406 -24.79 -10.03 -12.39
C ALA A 406 -25.34 -11.23 -13.17
N THR A 407 -25.47 -12.40 -12.54
CA THR A 407 -26.00 -13.62 -13.16
C THR A 407 -27.51 -13.78 -13.03
N GLY A 408 -28.17 -12.97 -12.20
CA GLY A 408 -29.63 -13.02 -12.01
C GLY A 408 -30.11 -14.37 -11.49
N LEU A 409 -29.35 -15.01 -10.61
CA LEU A 409 -29.70 -16.33 -10.05
C LEU A 409 -30.86 -16.21 -9.05
N SER A 410 -31.82 -17.13 -9.16
CA SER A 410 -33.00 -17.21 -8.28
C SER A 410 -32.78 -18.09 -7.04
N GLU A 411 -31.97 -19.17 -7.13
CA GLU A 411 -31.62 -20.01 -5.97
C GLU A 411 -30.11 -20.22 -5.81
N PRO A 412 -29.56 -20.21 -4.57
CA PRO A 412 -28.17 -20.56 -4.29
C PRO A 412 -27.86 -22.05 -4.50
N ASN A 413 -28.88 -22.91 -4.65
CA ASN A 413 -28.72 -24.34 -4.89
C ASN A 413 -28.03 -24.65 -6.24
N GLY A 414 -27.92 -23.66 -7.13
CA GLY A 414 -27.11 -23.73 -8.36
C GLY A 414 -25.66 -23.24 -8.21
N LEU A 415 -25.24 -22.73 -7.05
CA LEU A 415 -23.88 -22.18 -6.82
C LEU A 415 -22.87 -23.22 -6.32
N THR A 416 -23.28 -24.48 -6.14
CA THR A 416 -22.34 -25.59 -6.16
C THR A 416 -22.09 -25.99 -7.61
N SER A 417 -20.96 -25.52 -8.15
CA SER A 417 -20.47 -25.72 -9.52
C SER A 417 -21.02 -24.75 -10.58
N SER A 418 -20.32 -23.64 -10.75
CA SER A 418 -20.27 -22.92 -12.02
C SER A 418 -18.85 -22.43 -12.28
N SER A 419 -18.19 -23.05 -13.25
CA SER A 419 -16.91 -22.64 -13.81
C SER A 419 -17.06 -21.41 -14.70
N TRP A 420 -16.16 -20.44 -14.55
CA TRP A 420 -15.88 -19.38 -15.55
C TRP A 420 -14.43 -19.57 -16.08
N PRO A 421 -14.11 -19.13 -17.31
CA PRO A 421 -13.37 -19.95 -18.26
C PRO A 421 -11.85 -19.95 -18.07
N GLU A 422 -11.30 -21.15 -18.27
CA GLU A 422 -9.95 -21.51 -18.74
C GLU A 422 -8.76 -20.67 -18.22
N GLN A 423 -8.37 -20.95 -16.98
CA GLN A 423 -6.98 -21.08 -16.47
C GLN A 423 -6.91 -20.53 -15.05
N VAL A 424 -6.88 -21.45 -14.08
CA VAL A 424 -6.31 -21.39 -12.72
C VAL A 424 -7.17 -22.33 -11.86
N SER A 425 -6.64 -23.54 -11.66
CA SER A 425 -7.24 -24.59 -10.86
C SER A 425 -6.79 -24.46 -9.40
N HIS A 426 -7.57 -23.79 -8.54
CA HIS A 426 -7.50 -24.03 -7.09
C HIS A 426 -8.88 -23.91 -6.45
N ILE A 427 -9.33 -25.04 -5.91
CA ILE A 427 -10.59 -25.29 -5.22
C ILE A 427 -10.51 -24.71 -3.80
N ILE A 428 -11.46 -23.86 -3.40
CA ILE A 428 -11.78 -23.66 -1.98
C ILE A 428 -12.96 -24.58 -1.68
N SER A 429 -12.68 -25.68 -0.98
CA SER A 429 -13.72 -26.55 -0.44
C SER A 429 -14.35 -25.86 0.76
N THR A 430 -15.61 -25.44 0.65
CA THR A 430 -16.50 -25.33 1.80
C THR A 430 -17.45 -26.53 1.79
N TRP A 431 -17.65 -27.13 2.95
CA TRP A 431 -18.42 -28.35 3.21
C TRP A 431 -19.33 -28.06 4.41
N PRO A 432 -20.61 -28.50 4.49
CA PRO A 432 -21.59 -28.83 3.45
C PRO A 432 -22.48 -27.60 3.08
N PRO A 433 -23.50 -27.71 2.19
CA PRO A 433 -24.32 -26.58 1.74
C PRO A 433 -25.05 -25.88 2.90
N VAL A 434 -25.10 -24.55 2.84
CA VAL A 434 -25.93 -23.73 3.73
C VAL A 434 -27.40 -24.04 3.44
N ASP A 435 -28.13 -24.49 4.46
CA ASP A 435 -29.59 -24.62 4.41
C ASP A 435 -30.21 -23.21 4.51
N MET A 436 -30.49 -22.62 3.34
CA MET A 436 -31.04 -21.27 3.18
C MET A 436 -32.52 -21.18 3.56
N GLU A 437 -33.18 -22.29 3.94
CA GLU A 437 -34.60 -22.30 4.31
C GLU A 437 -34.88 -22.13 5.80
N SER A 438 -33.86 -21.98 6.65
CA SER A 438 -34.06 -21.79 8.10
C SER A 438 -34.60 -20.38 8.44
N ARG A 439 -35.90 -20.19 8.22
CA ARG A 439 -36.67 -19.08 8.78
C ARG A 439 -36.77 -19.23 10.30
N SER A 440 -36.01 -18.43 11.05
CA SER A 440 -36.43 -17.94 12.37
C SER A 440 -35.58 -16.76 12.82
N GLY A 441 -36.25 -15.73 13.29
CA GLY A 441 -35.72 -14.37 13.38
C GLY A 441 -34.81 -14.08 14.57
N LEU A 442 -34.09 -12.97 14.41
CA LEU A 442 -34.02 -11.84 15.35
C LEU A 442 -33.54 -10.58 14.62
#